data_AF-A0A2H0WZI4-F1
#
_entry.id   AF-A0A2H0WZI4-F1
#
_cell.length_a   1.000
_cell.length_b   1.000
_cell.length_c   1.000
_cell.angle_alpha   90.00
_cell.angle_beta   90.00
_cell.angle_gamma   90.00
#
_symmetry.space_group_name_H-M   'P 1'
#
loop_
_entity.id
_entity.type
_entity.pdbx_description
1 polymer ?
#
loop_
_entity_poly.entity_id
_entity_poly.type
_entity_poly.pdbx_seq_one_letter_code
_entity_poly.pdbx_strand_id
1 'polypeptide(L)'
;MKKLLAKIKLISPLYILWIITILIVGIYSIHNLPFTPSFPYYSDLSAHYGRAVASFAHFDGIHYLRLIKHGYDDTGSQAFFPVYPFIIRTLTLGVFDPVYVAIIFNALCLLVSLIVTTSYLTKVQAKRFLLLFLTFPASFFLLANYTESFFILLVVLFFLFLQQKKYLLSAIIIVLLPQVIYRYLKIFLTATPFSLLYLRAVWEFVTFVLSLVALYLYRNKMNLSASIFCLSAFLLPTLSGTFSSMPRYLIVAIPLFIAISKNMTNRIFWPTIILQYGILIITVALFVQGIFIA
;
A
#
# COMPACT_ATOMS: atom_id res chain seq x y z
N MET A 1 17.19 23.44 7.41
CA MET A 1 16.82 22.92 8.75
C MET A 1 15.49 23.49 9.32
N LYS A 2 15.33 24.81 9.49
CA LYS A 2 14.10 25.43 10.07
C LYS A 2 12.78 25.05 9.38
N LYS A 3 12.75 25.00 8.03
CA LYS A 3 11.56 24.60 7.25
C LYS A 3 11.16 23.13 7.46
N LEU A 4 12.13 22.23 7.64
CA LEU A 4 11.88 20.81 7.89
C LEU A 4 11.32 20.59 9.31
N LEU A 5 11.95 21.23 10.31
CA LEU A 5 11.48 21.18 11.70
C LEU A 5 10.04 21.70 11.85
N ALA A 6 9.68 22.78 11.15
CA ALA A 6 8.32 23.29 11.16
C ALA A 6 7.29 22.29 10.60
N LYS A 7 7.67 21.51 9.57
CA LYS A 7 6.81 20.45 9.00
C LYS A 7 6.68 19.26 9.94
N ILE A 8 7.79 18.82 10.52
CA ILE A 8 7.78 17.74 11.51
C ILE A 8 6.85 18.10 12.67
N LYS A 9 6.94 19.33 13.19
CA LYS A 9 6.03 19.83 14.25
C LYS A 9 4.55 19.86 13.84
N LEU A 10 4.24 20.02 12.56
CA LEU A 10 2.85 19.97 12.05
C LEU A 10 2.36 18.52 11.91
N ILE A 11 3.21 17.61 11.42
CA ILE A 11 2.87 16.23 11.10
C ILE A 11 2.83 15.37 12.37
N SER A 12 3.84 15.49 13.24
CA SER A 12 4.05 14.59 14.38
C SER A 12 2.84 14.45 15.31
N PRO A 13 2.10 15.49 15.72
CA PRO A 13 0.96 15.30 16.62
C PRO A 13 -0.16 14.49 15.96
N LEU A 14 -0.48 14.74 14.69
CA LEU A 14 -1.53 14.02 13.97
C LEU A 14 -1.11 12.57 13.68
N TYR A 15 0.16 12.38 13.32
CA TYR A 15 0.73 11.07 13.04
C TYR A 15 0.78 10.19 14.30
N ILE A 16 1.25 10.74 15.43
CA ILE A 16 1.28 10.04 16.71
C ILE A 16 -0.13 9.74 17.21
N LEU A 17 -1.04 10.72 17.13
CA LEU A 17 -2.44 10.51 17.50
C LEU A 17 -3.06 9.35 16.70
N TRP A 18 -2.84 9.34 15.39
CA TRP A 18 -3.31 8.27 14.51
C TRP A 18 -2.75 6.89 14.90
N ILE A 19 -1.46 6.77 15.19
CA ILE A 19 -0.85 5.51 15.68
C ILE A 19 -1.49 5.10 17.01
N ILE A 20 -1.59 6.02 17.97
CA ILE A 20 -2.18 5.76 19.28
C ILE A 20 -3.62 5.29 19.14
N THR A 21 -4.42 5.92 18.27
CA THR A 21 -5.79 5.48 17.99
C THR A 21 -5.82 4.03 17.48
N ILE A 22 -5.00 3.68 16.49
CA ILE A 22 -4.96 2.31 15.97
C ILE A 22 -4.56 1.31 17.07
N LEU A 23 -3.55 1.64 17.87
CA LEU A 23 -3.07 0.75 18.94
C LEU A 23 -4.10 0.58 20.05
N ILE A 24 -4.70 1.67 20.53
CA ILE A 24 -5.71 1.62 21.61
C ILE A 24 -6.94 0.86 21.15
N VAL A 25 -7.48 1.20 19.97
CA VAL A 25 -8.67 0.53 19.42
C VAL A 25 -8.38 -0.94 19.15
N GLY A 26 -7.20 -1.25 18.60
CA GLY A 26 -6.76 -2.62 18.34
C GLY A 26 -6.66 -3.44 19.62
N ILE A 27 -5.91 -2.96 20.63
CA ILE A 27 -5.75 -3.63 21.93
C ILE A 27 -7.11 -3.82 22.60
N TYR A 28 -7.93 -2.76 22.67
CA TYR A 28 -9.26 -2.84 23.25
C TYR A 28 -10.12 -3.90 22.55
N SER A 29 -10.11 -3.94 21.22
CA SER A 29 -10.88 -4.90 20.44
C SER A 29 -10.41 -6.34 20.64
N ILE A 30 -9.10 -6.59 20.76
CA ILE A 30 -8.54 -7.93 21.02
C ILE A 30 -9.02 -8.49 22.35
N HIS A 31 -9.12 -7.64 23.37
CA HIS A 31 -9.52 -8.06 24.71
C HIS A 31 -11.03 -8.22 24.86
N ASN A 32 -11.82 -7.36 24.20
CA ASN A 32 -13.26 -7.25 24.49
C ASN A 32 -14.18 -7.83 23.40
N LEU A 33 -13.68 -8.11 22.19
CA LEU A 33 -14.49 -8.54 21.07
C LEU A 33 -14.11 -9.96 20.61
N PRO A 34 -15.08 -10.73 20.06
CA PRO A 34 -14.84 -12.08 19.61
C PRO A 34 -13.85 -12.10 18.44
N PHE A 35 -13.02 -13.13 18.37
CA PHE A 35 -12.02 -13.29 17.32
C PHE A 35 -12.44 -14.41 16.37
N THR A 36 -12.64 -14.08 15.09
CA THR A 36 -13.14 -14.99 14.05
C THR A 36 -12.29 -14.86 12.78
N PRO A 37 -11.07 -15.44 12.77
CA PRO A 37 -10.16 -15.28 11.65
C PRO A 37 -10.75 -15.89 10.38
N SER A 38 -10.87 -15.08 9.33
CA SER A 38 -11.46 -15.44 8.04
C SER A 38 -10.42 -15.68 6.93
N PHE A 39 -9.13 -15.82 7.29
CA PHE A 39 -8.01 -15.88 6.34
C PHE A 39 -7.06 -17.05 6.61
N PRO A 40 -6.37 -17.56 5.56
CA PRO A 40 -5.49 -18.72 5.69
C PRO A 40 -4.23 -18.39 6.51
N TYR A 41 -3.55 -19.44 6.99
CA TYR A 41 -2.26 -19.36 7.69
C TYR A 41 -2.28 -18.65 9.05
N TYR A 42 -3.43 -18.27 9.59
CA TYR A 42 -3.50 -17.64 10.92
C TYR A 42 -2.83 -18.48 12.03
N SER A 43 -2.92 -19.82 11.94
CA SER A 43 -2.23 -20.73 12.87
C SER A 43 -0.72 -20.51 12.93
N ASP A 44 -0.09 -20.18 11.80
CA ASP A 44 1.35 -19.95 11.74
C ASP A 44 1.70 -18.62 12.40
N LEU A 45 0.80 -17.64 12.29
CA LEU A 45 0.93 -16.33 12.91
C LEU A 45 0.77 -16.43 14.43
N SER A 46 -0.26 -17.14 14.90
CA SER A 46 -0.55 -17.28 16.34
C SER A 46 0.47 -18.16 17.06
N ALA A 47 1.15 -19.07 16.35
CA ALA A 47 2.24 -19.86 16.91
C ALA A 47 3.47 -19.00 17.28
N HIS A 48 3.69 -17.87 16.60
CA HIS A 48 4.88 -17.02 16.79
C HIS A 48 4.56 -15.68 17.48
N TYR A 49 3.32 -15.19 17.36
CA TYR A 49 2.95 -13.86 17.80
C TYR A 49 1.64 -13.89 18.59
N GLY A 50 1.60 -13.14 19.70
CA GLY A 50 0.34 -12.81 20.36
C GLY A 50 -0.58 -12.00 19.45
N ARG A 51 -1.91 -12.06 19.68
CA ARG A 51 -2.94 -11.46 18.82
C ARG A 51 -2.68 -9.99 18.46
N ALA A 52 -2.11 -9.20 19.38
CA ALA A 52 -1.76 -7.80 19.13
C ALA A 52 -0.76 -7.62 17.98
N VAL A 53 0.33 -8.38 18.00
CA VAL A 53 1.38 -8.31 16.98
C VAL A 53 0.94 -9.03 15.71
N ALA A 54 0.25 -10.17 15.86
CA ALA A 54 -0.32 -10.93 14.75
C ALA A 54 -1.26 -10.06 13.89
N SER A 55 -2.02 -9.16 14.50
CA SER A 55 -2.96 -8.29 13.78
C SER A 55 -2.34 -7.44 12.68
N PHE A 56 -1.07 -7.05 12.81
CA PHE A 56 -0.36 -6.29 11.77
C PHE A 56 -0.04 -7.11 10.52
N ALA A 57 -0.21 -8.43 10.57
CA ALA A 57 0.09 -9.34 9.48
C ALA A 57 -1.12 -10.21 9.09
N HIS A 58 -2.35 -9.76 9.37
CA HIS A 58 -3.55 -10.43 8.89
C HIS A 58 -3.65 -10.41 7.35
N PHE A 59 -4.38 -11.38 6.77
CA PHE A 59 -4.68 -11.50 5.34
C PHE A 59 -3.42 -11.46 4.45
N ASP A 60 -3.31 -10.53 3.49
CA ASP A 60 -2.13 -10.41 2.62
C ASP A 60 -0.82 -10.21 3.41
N GLY A 61 -0.90 -9.66 4.62
CA GLY A 61 0.26 -9.43 5.48
C GLY A 61 1.01 -10.72 5.82
N ILE A 62 0.30 -11.84 6.04
CA ILE A 62 0.96 -13.11 6.33
C ILE A 62 1.63 -13.68 5.09
N HIS A 63 1.06 -13.48 3.90
CA HIS A 63 1.71 -13.88 2.65
C HIS A 63 3.02 -13.11 2.44
N TYR A 64 3.06 -11.81 2.72
CA TYR A 64 4.31 -11.04 2.69
C TYR A 64 5.32 -11.56 3.72
N LEU A 65 4.91 -11.88 4.94
CA LEU A 65 5.82 -12.47 5.94
C LEU A 65 6.37 -13.83 5.51
N ARG A 66 5.53 -14.69 4.94
CA ARG A 66 5.96 -15.99 4.41
C ARG A 66 6.94 -15.82 3.26
N LEU A 67 6.71 -14.88 2.35
CA LEU A 67 7.66 -14.51 1.29
C LEU A 67 8.99 -14.00 1.84
N ILE A 68 8.97 -13.24 2.93
CA ILE A 68 10.19 -12.76 3.60
C ILE A 68 10.97 -13.95 4.19
N LYS A 69 10.30 -14.90 4.83
CA LYS A 69 10.92 -16.05 5.51
C LYS A 69 11.37 -17.15 4.56
N HIS A 70 10.50 -17.53 3.62
CA HIS A 70 10.66 -18.72 2.78
C HIS A 70 10.89 -18.39 1.30
N GLY A 71 10.67 -17.15 0.87
CA GLY A 71 10.67 -16.84 -0.56
C GLY A 71 9.40 -17.36 -1.24
N TYR A 72 9.50 -17.69 -2.54
CA TYR A 72 8.35 -18.03 -3.39
C TYR A 72 8.04 -19.53 -3.37
N ASP A 73 8.14 -20.14 -2.20
CA ASP A 73 8.06 -21.60 -2.06
C ASP A 73 6.61 -22.04 -1.79
N ASP A 74 5.75 -21.12 -1.35
CA ASP A 74 4.35 -21.39 -1.02
C ASP A 74 3.38 -21.19 -2.18
N THR A 75 2.35 -22.03 -2.26
CA THR A 75 1.21 -21.85 -3.18
C THR A 75 0.44 -20.57 -2.88
N GLY A 76 0.25 -19.71 -3.88
CA GLY A 76 -0.44 -18.41 -3.74
C GLY A 76 0.50 -17.23 -3.49
N SER A 77 1.75 -17.48 -3.09
CA SER A 77 2.76 -16.42 -2.89
C SER A 77 3.18 -15.74 -4.20
N GLN A 78 2.93 -16.38 -5.35
CA GLN A 78 3.29 -15.92 -6.70
C GLN A 78 2.50 -14.67 -7.14
N ALA A 79 1.37 -14.38 -6.50
CA ALA A 79 0.57 -13.19 -6.78
C ALA A 79 1.22 -11.90 -6.26
N PHE A 80 2.13 -11.99 -5.29
CA PHE A 80 2.71 -10.84 -4.61
C PHE A 80 4.04 -10.42 -5.25
N PHE A 81 4.31 -9.11 -5.23
CA PHE A 81 5.52 -8.54 -5.82
C PHE A 81 6.77 -8.75 -4.93
N PRO A 82 7.96 -8.97 -5.51
CA PRO A 82 9.14 -9.43 -4.77
C PRO A 82 9.86 -8.31 -4.01
N VAL A 83 9.69 -7.06 -4.42
CA VAL A 83 10.51 -5.93 -3.97
C VAL A 83 10.33 -5.66 -2.49
N TYR A 84 9.07 -5.58 -2.05
CA TYR A 84 8.75 -5.29 -0.67
C TYR A 84 9.25 -6.40 0.27
N PRO A 85 8.93 -7.70 0.04
CA PRO A 85 9.53 -8.80 0.80
C PRO A 85 11.06 -8.79 0.79
N PHE A 86 11.68 -8.52 -0.36
CA PHE A 86 13.14 -8.48 -0.49
C PHE A 86 13.77 -7.36 0.36
N ILE A 87 13.19 -6.16 0.34
CA ILE A 87 13.65 -5.04 1.16
C ILE A 87 13.52 -5.40 2.64
N ILE A 88 12.36 -5.89 3.08
CA ILE A 88 12.16 -6.28 4.48
C ILE A 88 13.13 -7.39 4.89
N ARG A 89 13.29 -8.44 4.08
CA ARG A 89 14.26 -9.52 4.31
C ARG A 89 15.71 -9.02 4.40
N THR A 90 16.06 -8.01 3.62
CA THR A 90 17.40 -7.40 3.69
C THR A 90 17.55 -6.60 4.98
N LEU A 91 16.53 -5.83 5.36
CA LEU A 91 16.52 -5.01 6.57
C LEU A 91 16.45 -5.83 7.87
N THR A 92 15.95 -7.07 7.83
CA THR A 92 16.00 -7.95 9.01
C THR A 92 17.42 -8.39 9.35
N LEU A 93 18.33 -8.40 8.36
CA LEU A 93 19.72 -8.86 8.52
C LEU A 93 19.83 -10.29 9.07
N GLY A 94 18.75 -11.07 9.01
CA GLY A 94 18.64 -12.39 9.66
C GLY A 94 18.57 -12.37 11.19
N VAL A 95 18.54 -11.19 11.83
CA VAL A 95 18.57 -11.04 13.29
C VAL A 95 17.27 -10.45 13.82
N PHE A 96 16.69 -9.48 13.12
CA PHE A 96 15.46 -8.82 13.54
C PHE A 96 14.22 -9.54 13.03
N ASP A 97 13.15 -9.52 13.83
CA ASP A 97 11.89 -10.13 13.43
C ASP A 97 11.24 -9.34 12.27
N PRO A 98 10.83 -10.02 11.18
CA PRO A 98 10.31 -9.38 9.97
C PRO A 98 9.03 -8.58 10.20
N VAL A 99 8.20 -8.91 11.20
CA VAL A 99 6.98 -8.16 11.52
C VAL A 99 7.34 -6.76 12.00
N TYR A 100 8.24 -6.66 12.97
CA TYR A 100 8.62 -5.35 13.51
C TYR A 100 9.40 -4.52 12.49
N VAL A 101 10.26 -5.16 11.70
CA VAL A 101 11.00 -4.48 10.61
C VAL A 101 10.02 -3.91 9.59
N ALA A 102 9.01 -4.67 9.17
CA ALA A 102 7.97 -4.19 8.24
C ALA A 102 7.15 -3.03 8.83
N ILE A 103 6.71 -3.11 10.08
CA ILE A 103 5.99 -2.01 10.76
C ILE A 103 6.83 -0.73 10.78
N ILE A 104 8.10 -0.82 11.20
CA ILE A 104 9.01 0.34 11.26
C ILE A 104 9.27 0.89 9.86
N PHE A 105 9.54 0.03 8.88
CA PHE A 105 9.77 0.43 7.50
C PHE A 105 8.56 1.15 6.91
N ASN A 106 7.35 0.65 7.14
CA ASN A 106 6.11 1.25 6.68
C ASN A 106 5.83 2.58 7.36
N ALA A 107 6.06 2.67 8.68
CA ALA A 107 5.96 3.92 9.42
C ALA A 107 6.92 5.00 8.86
N LEU A 108 8.17 4.62 8.56
CA LEU A 108 9.15 5.52 7.96
C LEU A 108 8.78 5.93 6.54
N CYS A 109 8.34 4.98 5.69
CA CYS A 109 7.89 5.28 4.33
C CYS A 109 6.73 6.28 4.34
N LEU A 110 5.75 6.06 5.22
CA LEU A 110 4.63 6.97 5.39
C LEU A 110 5.10 8.34 5.88
N LEU A 111 5.94 8.42 6.92
CA LEU A 111 6.45 9.68 7.45
C LEU A 111 7.17 10.51 6.38
N VAL A 112 8.06 9.88 5.60
CA VAL A 112 8.75 10.54 4.48
C VAL A 112 7.75 11.03 3.44
N SER A 113 6.77 10.20 3.07
CA SER A 113 5.72 10.56 2.12
C SER A 113 4.90 11.77 2.57
N LEU A 114 4.56 11.86 3.85
CA LEU A 114 3.84 13.00 4.43
C LEU A 114 4.72 14.26 4.45
N ILE A 115 6.01 14.14 4.79
CA ILE A 115 6.95 15.27 4.76
C ILE A 115 7.10 15.82 3.34
N VAL A 116 7.31 14.96 2.35
CA VAL A 116 7.46 15.38 0.96
C VAL A 116 6.14 15.97 0.45
N THR A 117 5.00 15.31 0.67
CA THR A 117 3.70 15.79 0.19
C THR A 117 3.33 17.16 0.77
N THR A 118 3.41 17.32 2.09
CA THR A 118 3.11 18.59 2.77
C THR A 118 4.08 19.71 2.41
N SER A 119 5.22 19.40 1.77
CA SER A 119 6.15 20.41 1.27
C SER A 119 5.60 21.28 0.15
N TYR A 120 4.56 20.80 -0.52
CA TYR A 120 3.92 21.46 -1.66
C TYR A 120 2.57 22.10 -1.30
N LEU A 121 2.22 22.12 -0.02
CA LEU A 121 0.94 22.58 0.47
C LEU A 121 1.12 23.78 1.41
N THR A 122 0.13 24.67 1.42
CA THR A 122 0.05 25.69 2.49
C THR A 122 -0.19 25.01 3.84
N LYS A 123 0.12 25.67 4.96
CA LYS A 123 -0.08 25.09 6.30
C LYS A 123 -1.52 24.59 6.52
N VAL A 124 -2.50 25.32 6.02
CA VAL A 124 -3.93 24.95 6.10
C VAL A 124 -4.23 23.72 5.24
N GLN A 125 -3.77 23.70 3.98
CA GLN A 125 -3.95 22.57 3.08
C GLN A 125 -3.25 21.31 3.61
N ALA A 126 -2.03 21.45 4.13
CA ALA A 126 -1.28 20.35 4.75
C ALA A 126 -2.03 19.75 5.93
N LYS A 127 -2.57 20.58 6.84
CA LYS A 127 -3.36 20.08 7.98
C LYS A 127 -4.62 19.35 7.51
N ARG A 128 -5.33 19.89 6.52
CA ARG A 128 -6.53 19.25 5.94
C ARG A 128 -6.21 17.93 5.26
N PHE A 129 -5.14 17.89 4.47
CA PHE A 129 -4.64 16.68 3.83
C PHE A 129 -4.30 15.62 4.87
N LEU A 130 -3.52 15.97 5.90
CA LEU A 130 -3.13 15.05 6.96
C LEU A 130 -4.35 14.46 7.69
N LEU A 131 -5.35 15.30 8.01
CA LEU A 131 -6.59 14.83 8.62
C LEU A 131 -7.32 13.86 7.68
N LEU A 132 -7.64 14.26 6.45
CA LEU A 132 -8.35 13.40 5.49
C LEU A 132 -7.64 12.08 5.23
N PHE A 133 -6.31 12.12 5.14
CA PHE A 133 -5.49 10.96 4.78
C PHE A 133 -5.34 9.99 5.96
N LEU A 134 -5.01 10.50 7.15
CA LEU A 134 -4.81 9.66 8.33
C LEU A 134 -6.12 9.16 8.93
N THR A 135 -7.22 9.92 8.82
CA THR A 135 -8.54 9.44 9.29
C THR A 135 -9.26 8.57 8.26
N PHE A 136 -8.71 8.38 7.05
CA PHE A 136 -9.32 7.53 6.04
C PHE A 136 -9.56 6.11 6.60
N PRO A 137 -10.72 5.47 6.37
CA PRO A 137 -11.08 4.19 6.98
C PRO A 137 -10.02 3.08 6.86
N ALA A 138 -9.33 3.01 5.71
CA ALA A 138 -8.31 1.99 5.46
C ALA A 138 -6.90 2.44 5.87
N SER A 139 -6.73 3.53 6.62
CA SER A 139 -5.40 4.08 6.90
C SER A 139 -4.52 3.18 7.74
N PHE A 140 -5.10 2.30 8.56
CA PHE A 140 -4.33 1.32 9.33
C PHE A 140 -3.50 0.34 8.47
N PHE A 141 -3.87 0.11 7.19
CA PHE A 141 -3.05 -0.66 6.24
C PHE A 141 -1.69 0.01 5.96
N LEU A 142 -1.56 1.31 6.22
CA LEU A 142 -0.29 2.03 6.10
C LEU A 142 0.71 1.68 7.21
N LEU A 143 0.26 1.02 8.29
CA LEU A 143 1.12 0.53 9.36
C LEU A 143 1.27 -1.00 9.34
N ALA A 144 0.25 -1.71 8.87
CA ALA A 144 0.27 -3.17 8.70
C ALA A 144 1.35 -3.62 7.70
N ASN A 145 1.68 -4.92 7.69
CA ASN A 145 2.70 -5.54 6.86
C ASN A 145 2.28 -5.65 5.39
N TYR A 146 2.06 -4.50 4.80
CA TYR A 146 1.45 -4.27 3.51
C TYR A 146 2.34 -3.34 2.68
N THR A 147 2.16 -3.34 1.37
CA THR A 147 2.99 -2.56 0.44
C THR A 147 2.61 -1.08 0.36
N GLU A 148 1.47 -0.71 0.91
CA GLU A 148 0.75 0.52 0.61
C GLU A 148 1.60 1.76 0.96
N SER A 149 2.24 1.79 2.13
CA SER A 149 3.13 2.89 2.54
C SER A 149 4.37 3.02 1.65
N PHE A 150 4.96 1.90 1.25
CA PHE A 150 6.10 1.89 0.33
C PHE A 150 5.69 2.36 -1.07
N PHE A 151 4.56 1.87 -1.58
CA PHE A 151 4.01 2.29 -2.87
C PHE A 151 3.68 3.78 -2.89
N ILE A 152 3.06 4.29 -1.83
CA ILE A 152 2.81 5.72 -1.62
C ILE A 152 4.12 6.53 -1.70
N LEU A 153 5.20 6.07 -1.06
CA LEU A 153 6.49 6.73 -1.13
C LEU A 153 7.01 6.78 -2.58
N LEU A 154 6.91 5.67 -3.32
CA LEU A 154 7.28 5.63 -4.73
C LEU A 154 6.45 6.62 -5.56
N VAL A 155 5.13 6.68 -5.37
CA VAL A 155 4.26 7.64 -6.08
C VAL A 155 4.68 9.09 -5.79
N VAL A 156 4.94 9.42 -4.53
CA VAL A 156 5.36 10.77 -4.13
C VAL A 156 6.74 11.12 -4.72
N LEU A 157 7.70 10.20 -4.67
CA LEU A 157 9.03 10.40 -5.26
C LEU A 157 8.99 10.48 -6.79
N PHE A 158 8.10 9.75 -7.44
CA PHE A 158 7.87 9.82 -8.88
C PHE A 158 7.51 11.25 -9.30
N PHE A 159 6.49 11.83 -8.68
CA PHE A 159 6.06 13.20 -8.97
C PHE A 159 7.12 14.23 -8.59
N LEU A 160 7.84 14.01 -7.48
CA LEU A 160 8.96 14.84 -7.06
C LEU A 160 10.05 14.92 -8.15
N PHE A 161 10.47 13.77 -8.68
CA PHE A 161 11.51 13.70 -9.71
C PHE A 161 11.01 14.20 -11.06
N LEU A 162 9.75 13.95 -11.40
CA LEU A 162 9.12 14.51 -12.58
C LEU A 162 9.14 16.04 -12.55
N GLN A 163 8.76 16.64 -11.42
CA GLN A 163 8.79 18.09 -11.24
C GLN A 163 10.21 18.67 -11.29
N GLN A 164 11.20 17.94 -10.77
CA GLN A 164 12.62 18.30 -10.85
C GLN A 164 13.22 18.08 -12.25
N LYS A 165 12.43 17.68 -13.25
CA LYS A 165 12.88 17.31 -14.60
C LYS A 165 13.92 16.17 -14.60
N LYS A 166 13.98 15.36 -13.53
CA LYS A 166 14.84 14.18 -13.41
C LYS A 166 14.12 12.97 -14.00
N TYR A 167 13.91 12.99 -15.31
CA TYR A 167 13.08 12.01 -16.02
C TYR A 167 13.58 10.57 -15.84
N LEU A 168 14.89 10.35 -15.84
CA LEU A 168 15.46 9.02 -15.63
C LEU A 168 15.11 8.44 -14.26
N LEU A 169 15.27 9.22 -13.19
CA LEU A 169 14.90 8.78 -11.84
C LEU A 169 13.39 8.60 -11.70
N SER A 170 12.59 9.46 -12.33
CA SER A 170 11.14 9.34 -12.38
C SER A 170 10.72 8.04 -13.08
N ALA A 171 11.33 7.71 -14.22
CA ALA A 171 11.09 6.46 -14.94
C ALA A 171 11.52 5.21 -14.16
N ILE A 172 12.61 5.28 -13.38
CA ILE A 172 13.05 4.19 -12.50
C ILE A 172 12.08 3.94 -11.33
N ILE A 173 11.32 4.95 -10.91
CA ILE A 173 10.38 4.82 -9.79
C ILE A 173 9.00 4.29 -10.22
N ILE A 174 8.57 4.51 -11.46
CA ILE A 174 7.41 3.81 -12.01
C ILE A 174 7.70 2.32 -12.01
N VAL A 175 6.76 1.54 -11.47
CA VAL A 175 6.71 0.06 -11.45
C VAL A 175 7.70 -0.53 -12.45
N LEU A 176 8.85 -0.94 -11.93
CA LEU A 176 9.99 -1.34 -12.74
C LEU A 176 9.59 -2.60 -13.51
N LEU A 177 9.49 -2.46 -14.84
CA LEU A 177 9.51 -3.57 -15.82
C LEU A 177 10.46 -4.71 -15.41
N PRO A 178 11.68 -4.44 -14.89
CA PRO A 178 12.57 -5.47 -14.34
C PRO A 178 11.98 -6.37 -13.24
N GLN A 179 11.05 -5.88 -12.43
CA GLN A 179 10.45 -6.62 -11.30
C GLN A 179 9.35 -7.58 -11.77
N VAL A 180 8.61 -7.16 -12.80
CA VAL A 180 7.67 -8.03 -13.53
C VAL A 180 8.46 -9.12 -14.25
N ILE A 181 9.55 -8.74 -14.94
CA ILE A 181 10.46 -9.67 -15.62
C ILE A 181 11.10 -10.65 -14.62
N TYR A 182 11.62 -10.19 -13.46
CA TYR A 182 12.18 -11.06 -12.43
C TYR A 182 11.15 -12.05 -11.87
N ARG A 183 9.89 -11.62 -11.66
CA ARG A 183 8.79 -12.51 -11.28
C ARG A 183 8.59 -13.63 -12.30
N TYR A 184 8.50 -13.29 -13.59
CA TYR A 184 8.33 -14.29 -14.66
C TYR A 184 9.57 -15.17 -14.84
N LEU A 185 10.78 -14.62 -14.79
CA LEU A 185 12.04 -15.39 -14.85
C LEU A 185 12.12 -16.39 -13.70
N LYS A 186 11.74 -16.00 -12.49
CA LYS A 186 11.73 -16.92 -11.34
C LYS A 186 10.69 -18.02 -11.51
N ILE A 187 9.47 -17.69 -11.95
CA ILE A 187 8.43 -18.68 -12.27
C ILE A 187 8.92 -19.67 -13.34
N PHE A 188 9.62 -19.21 -14.38
CA PHE A 188 10.17 -20.09 -15.41
C PHE A 188 11.32 -20.98 -14.92
N LEU A 189 12.09 -20.53 -13.92
CA LEU A 189 13.21 -21.28 -13.35
C LEU A 189 12.80 -22.23 -12.21
N THR A 190 11.69 -21.97 -11.51
CA THR A 190 11.31 -22.72 -10.30
C THR A 190 9.97 -23.44 -10.36
N ALA A 191 9.07 -23.11 -11.30
CA ALA A 191 7.77 -23.78 -11.40
C ALA A 191 7.84 -25.07 -12.22
N THR A 192 7.06 -26.07 -11.83
CA THR A 192 6.91 -27.31 -12.58
C THR A 192 6.32 -27.02 -13.98
N PRO A 193 6.97 -27.48 -15.07
CA PRO A 193 6.48 -27.27 -16.42
C PRO A 193 5.03 -27.78 -16.59
N PHE A 194 4.19 -27.02 -17.31
CA PHE A 194 2.80 -27.36 -17.67
C PHE A 194 1.70 -27.28 -16.57
N SER A 195 1.94 -26.58 -15.46
CA SER A 195 0.86 -26.24 -14.52
C SER A 195 -0.09 -25.15 -15.08
N LEU A 196 -1.36 -25.11 -14.63
CA LEU A 196 -2.32 -24.05 -15.00
C LEU A 196 -1.80 -22.63 -14.71
N LEU A 197 -0.92 -22.50 -13.71
CA LEU A 197 -0.23 -21.27 -13.36
C LEU A 197 0.81 -20.87 -14.44
N TYR A 198 1.54 -21.84 -14.99
CA TYR A 198 2.51 -21.64 -16.07
C TYR A 198 1.82 -21.18 -17.37
N LEU A 199 0.72 -21.83 -17.75
CA LEU A 199 -0.04 -21.46 -18.94
C LEU A 199 -0.69 -20.06 -18.83
N ARG A 200 -1.18 -19.70 -17.63
CA ARG A 200 -1.71 -18.34 -17.35
C ARG A 200 -0.62 -17.28 -17.44
N ALA A 201 0.56 -17.54 -16.87
CA ALA A 201 1.70 -16.63 -16.93
C ALA A 201 2.20 -16.41 -18.36
N VAL A 202 2.23 -17.46 -19.20
CA VAL A 202 2.56 -17.37 -20.63
C VAL A 202 1.54 -16.50 -21.37
N TRP A 203 0.25 -16.70 -21.11
CA TRP A 203 -0.81 -15.90 -21.72
C TRP A 203 -0.70 -14.41 -21.37
N GLU A 204 -0.53 -14.09 -20.10
CA GLU A 204 -0.33 -12.70 -19.62
C GLU A 204 0.90 -12.04 -20.25
N PHE A 205 2.01 -12.78 -20.36
CA PHE A 205 3.25 -12.27 -20.94
C PHE A 205 3.13 -12.00 -22.46
N VAL A 206 2.51 -12.92 -23.20
CA VAL A 206 2.25 -12.74 -24.64
C VAL A 206 1.34 -11.52 -24.88
N THR A 207 0.31 -11.36 -24.06
CA THR A 207 -0.65 -10.25 -24.19
C THR A 207 0.02 -8.89 -23.90
N PHE A 208 0.94 -8.85 -22.94
CA PHE A 208 1.77 -7.69 -22.63
C PHE A 208 2.70 -7.31 -23.79
N VAL A 209 3.40 -8.28 -24.37
CA VAL A 209 4.31 -8.05 -25.51
C VAL A 209 3.53 -7.54 -26.73
N LEU A 210 2.38 -8.15 -27.03
CA LEU A 210 1.49 -7.70 -28.11
C LEU A 210 0.97 -6.27 -27.85
N SER A 211 0.66 -5.94 -26.59
CA SER A 211 0.24 -4.59 -26.19
C SER A 211 1.35 -3.55 -26.34
N LEU A 212 2.61 -3.89 -26.02
CA LEU A 212 3.76 -3.01 -26.23
C LEU A 212 4.07 -2.78 -27.71
N VAL A 213 3.98 -3.84 -28.52
CA VAL A 213 4.13 -3.76 -29.98
C VAL A 213 3.03 -2.90 -30.58
N ALA A 214 1.77 -3.08 -30.17
CA ALA A 214 0.66 -2.23 -30.58
C ALA A 214 0.87 -0.77 -30.16
N LEU A 215 1.29 -0.51 -28.93
CA LEU A 215 1.52 0.85 -28.41
C LEU A 215 2.66 1.55 -29.16
N TYR A 216 3.71 0.83 -29.52
CA TYR A 216 4.78 1.32 -30.38
C TYR A 216 4.26 1.65 -31.80
N LEU A 217 3.40 0.81 -32.39
CA LEU A 217 2.85 1.02 -33.73
C LEU A 217 1.85 2.19 -33.81
N TYR A 218 1.07 2.41 -32.74
CA TYR A 218 0.00 3.44 -32.72
C TYR A 218 0.36 4.72 -31.94
N ARG A 219 1.63 4.86 -31.51
CA ARG A 219 2.15 5.98 -30.68
C ARG A 219 1.87 7.39 -31.20
N ASN A 220 1.72 7.55 -32.52
CA ASN A 220 1.52 8.85 -33.17
C ASN A 220 0.04 9.19 -33.39
N LYS A 221 -0.90 8.34 -32.95
CA LYS A 221 -2.34 8.53 -33.11
C LYS A 221 -3.10 8.86 -31.82
N MET A 222 -2.41 9.27 -30.74
CA MET A 222 -3.03 9.41 -29.41
C MET A 222 -2.74 10.75 -28.69
N ASN A 223 -3.80 11.46 -28.28
CA ASN A 223 -3.85 12.34 -27.08
C ASN A 223 -5.03 11.87 -26.20
N LEU A 224 -4.86 10.64 -25.76
CA LEU A 224 -5.86 9.72 -25.23
C LEU A 224 -5.17 8.82 -24.18
N SER A 225 -3.84 8.84 -24.20
CA SER A 225 -2.80 8.29 -23.35
C SER A 225 -2.94 8.64 -21.87
N ALA A 226 -3.34 9.87 -21.53
CA ALA A 226 -3.59 10.25 -20.14
C ALA A 226 -4.96 9.75 -19.62
N SER A 227 -5.98 9.76 -20.48
CA SER A 227 -7.34 9.40 -20.12
C SER A 227 -7.52 7.88 -19.97
N ILE A 228 -6.90 7.08 -20.83
CA ILE A 228 -6.94 5.61 -20.75
C ILE A 228 -6.07 5.10 -19.60
N PHE A 229 -4.92 5.71 -19.29
CA PHE A 229 -4.10 5.33 -18.14
C PHE A 229 -4.86 5.50 -16.80
N CYS A 230 -5.55 6.63 -16.61
CA CYS A 230 -6.38 6.87 -15.42
C CYS A 230 -7.62 5.97 -15.36
N LEU A 231 -8.25 5.66 -16.49
CA LEU A 231 -9.40 4.75 -16.55
C LEU A 231 -8.98 3.29 -16.28
N SER A 232 -7.87 2.84 -16.85
CA SER A 232 -7.36 1.47 -16.71
C SER A 232 -6.81 1.20 -15.30
N ALA A 233 -6.08 2.14 -14.70
CA ALA A 233 -5.61 2.01 -13.31
C ALA A 233 -6.77 1.93 -12.29
N PHE A 234 -7.94 2.48 -12.63
CA PHE A 234 -9.15 2.49 -11.79
C PHE A 234 -10.09 1.31 -12.09
N LEU A 235 -10.21 0.91 -13.37
CA LEU A 235 -11.10 -0.18 -13.81
C LEU A 235 -10.47 -1.56 -13.63
N LEU A 236 -9.14 -1.72 -13.79
CA LEU A 236 -8.50 -3.04 -13.73
C LEU A 236 -8.77 -3.80 -12.42
N PRO A 237 -8.79 -3.17 -11.23
CA PRO A 237 -9.21 -3.84 -10.00
C PRO A 237 -10.70 -4.21 -10.00
N THR A 238 -11.57 -3.35 -10.57
CA THR A 238 -13.03 -3.58 -10.62
C THR A 238 -13.45 -4.63 -11.66
N LEU A 239 -12.62 -4.87 -12.67
CA LEU A 239 -12.80 -5.90 -13.70
C LEU A 239 -12.39 -7.29 -13.21
N SER A 240 -11.88 -7.42 -11.98
CA SER A 240 -11.69 -8.71 -11.30
C SER A 240 -13.02 -9.39 -10.92
N GLY A 241 -14.15 -8.71 -11.16
CA GLY A 241 -15.50 -9.19 -10.85
C GLY A 241 -15.96 -8.84 -9.43
N THR A 242 -15.18 -8.09 -8.66
CA THR A 242 -15.50 -7.68 -7.28
C THR A 242 -15.05 -6.24 -6.99
N PHE A 243 -15.74 -5.55 -6.08
CA PHE A 243 -15.26 -4.29 -5.48
C PHE A 243 -14.39 -4.53 -4.23
N SER A 244 -13.86 -5.76 -4.09
CA SER A 244 -12.99 -6.11 -2.97
C SER A 244 -11.76 -5.19 -2.96
N SER A 245 -11.37 -4.76 -1.78
CA SER A 245 -10.17 -3.96 -1.49
C SER A 245 -10.15 -2.54 -2.06
N MET A 246 -11.28 -2.04 -2.57
CA MET A 246 -11.38 -0.66 -3.08
C MET A 246 -10.92 0.43 -2.10
N PRO A 247 -11.20 0.37 -0.78
CA PRO A 247 -10.64 1.33 0.16
C PRO A 247 -9.09 1.32 0.19
N ARG A 248 -8.44 0.17 0.07
CA ARG A 248 -6.98 0.05 -0.01
C ARG A 248 -6.42 0.60 -1.33
N TYR A 249 -7.14 0.43 -2.43
CA TYR A 249 -6.74 1.05 -3.71
C TYR A 249 -6.94 2.57 -3.71
N LEU A 250 -7.97 3.08 -3.01
CA LEU A 250 -8.21 4.51 -2.89
C LEU A 250 -7.18 5.21 -1.99
N ILE A 251 -6.69 4.56 -0.94
CA ILE A 251 -5.76 5.23 -0.02
C ILE A 251 -4.41 5.56 -0.67
N VAL A 252 -3.96 4.76 -1.64
CA VAL A 252 -2.71 5.05 -2.36
C VAL A 252 -2.85 6.20 -3.36
N ALA A 253 -4.07 6.65 -3.65
CA ALA A 253 -4.35 7.78 -4.54
C ALA A 253 -4.12 9.15 -3.85
N ILE A 254 -2.92 9.39 -3.33
CA ILE A 254 -2.52 10.64 -2.66
C ILE A 254 -2.96 11.92 -3.39
N PRO A 255 -2.83 12.03 -4.73
CA PRO A 255 -3.27 13.23 -5.46
C PRO A 255 -4.75 13.59 -5.23
N LEU A 256 -5.63 12.60 -5.03
CA LEU A 256 -7.04 12.80 -4.73
C LEU A 256 -7.22 13.50 -3.37
N PHE A 257 -6.56 13.02 -2.33
CA PHE A 257 -6.59 13.64 -0.99
C PHE A 257 -6.04 15.07 -1.00
N ILE A 258 -4.99 15.32 -1.79
CA ILE A 258 -4.46 16.68 -2.00
C ILE A 258 -5.52 17.57 -2.65
N ALA A 259 -6.15 17.12 -3.74
CA ALA A 259 -7.17 17.89 -4.44
C ALA A 259 -8.37 18.22 -3.54
N ILE A 260 -8.86 17.25 -2.77
CA ILE A 260 -9.95 17.45 -1.80
C ILE A 260 -9.53 18.46 -0.72
N SER A 261 -8.32 18.35 -0.18
CA SER A 261 -7.82 19.25 0.88
C SER A 261 -7.80 20.73 0.45
N LYS A 262 -7.60 21.00 -0.86
CA LYS A 262 -7.56 22.34 -1.43
C LYS A 262 -8.94 22.94 -1.67
N ASN A 263 -9.90 22.11 -2.10
CA ASN A 263 -11.17 22.59 -2.65
C ASN A 263 -12.36 22.45 -1.68
N MET A 264 -12.25 21.61 -0.65
CA MET A 264 -13.36 21.33 0.26
C MET A 264 -13.65 22.49 1.23
N THR A 265 -14.93 22.83 1.40
CA THR A 265 -15.38 23.88 2.33
C THR A 265 -15.41 23.37 3.78
N ASN A 266 -15.26 24.26 4.77
CA ASN A 266 -15.27 23.89 6.19
C ASN A 266 -16.58 23.20 6.63
N ARG A 267 -17.72 23.59 6.05
CA ARG A 267 -19.05 23.05 6.36
C ARG A 267 -19.16 21.55 6.07
N ILE A 268 -18.49 21.09 5.02
CA ILE A 268 -18.49 19.67 4.62
C ILE A 268 -17.29 18.95 5.22
N PHE A 269 -16.14 19.63 5.30
CA PHE A 269 -14.88 19.06 5.76
C PHE A 269 -14.97 18.42 7.16
N TRP A 270 -15.44 19.15 8.17
CA TRP A 270 -15.44 18.63 9.55
C TRP A 270 -16.40 17.43 9.75
N PRO A 271 -17.65 17.45 9.24
CA PRO A 271 -18.50 16.26 9.25
C PRO A 271 -17.85 15.05 8.58
N THR A 272 -17.16 15.25 7.44
CA THR A 272 -16.45 14.15 6.77
C THR A 272 -15.33 13.57 7.62
N ILE A 273 -14.54 14.40 8.31
CA ILE A 273 -13.47 13.92 9.20
C ILE A 273 -14.04 13.12 10.38
N ILE A 274 -15.12 13.59 11.00
CA ILE A 274 -15.77 12.89 12.12
C ILE A 274 -16.29 11.53 11.65
N LEU A 275 -16.98 11.49 10.51
CA LEU A 275 -17.50 10.25 9.92
C LEU A 275 -16.36 9.28 9.59
N GLN A 276 -15.32 9.74 8.88
CA GLN A 276 -14.16 8.92 8.53
C GLN A 276 -13.47 8.36 9.76
N TYR A 277 -13.26 9.17 10.79
CA TYR A 277 -12.63 8.74 12.03
C TYR A 277 -13.47 7.69 12.78
N GLY A 278 -14.81 7.84 12.81
CA GLY A 278 -15.70 6.80 13.35
C GLY A 278 -15.61 5.49 12.58
N ILE A 279 -15.59 5.55 11.25
CA ILE A 279 -15.43 4.36 10.40
C ILE A 279 -14.03 3.74 10.58
N LEU A 280 -12.96 4.55 10.74
CA LEU A 280 -11.61 4.07 11.04
C LEU A 280 -11.58 3.22 12.33
N ILE A 281 -12.25 3.67 13.39
CA ILE A 281 -12.33 2.91 14.65
C ILE A 281 -13.01 1.55 14.41
N ILE A 282 -14.14 1.54 13.71
CA ILE A 282 -14.89 0.32 13.41
C ILE A 282 -14.05 -0.64 12.56
N THR A 283 -13.40 -0.12 11.52
CA THR A 283 -12.61 -0.92 10.59
C THR A 283 -11.36 -1.50 11.25
N VAL A 284 -10.65 -0.74 12.08
CA VAL A 284 -9.54 -1.29 12.90
C VAL A 284 -10.05 -2.40 13.81
N ALA A 285 -11.17 -2.20 14.51
CA ALA A 285 -11.74 -3.20 15.41
C ALA A 285 -12.06 -4.52 14.68
N LEU A 286 -12.70 -4.44 13.50
CA LEU A 286 -13.03 -5.60 12.67
C LEU A 286 -11.80 -6.30 12.10
N PHE A 287 -10.84 -5.52 11.57
CA PHE A 287 -9.61 -6.06 10.98
C PHE A 287 -8.79 -6.86 11.99
N VAL A 288 -8.66 -6.33 13.20
CA VAL A 288 -7.92 -6.97 14.30
C VAL A 288 -8.66 -8.22 14.82
N GLN A 289 -9.98 -8.30 14.65
CA GLN A 289 -10.75 -9.52 14.92
C GLN A 289 -10.59 -10.61 13.85
N GLY A 290 -9.84 -10.33 12.78
CA GLY A 290 -9.65 -11.26 11.67
C GLY A 290 -10.82 -11.28 10.68
N ILE A 291 -11.67 -10.25 10.71
CA ILE A 291 -12.75 -10.05 9.74
C ILE A 291 -12.22 -9.22 8.57
N PHE A 292 -12.36 -9.74 7.35
CA PHE A 292 -11.92 -9.02 6.16
C PHE A 292 -12.87 -7.86 5.84
N ILE A 293 -12.31 -6.67 5.65
CA ILE A 293 -13.06 -5.42 5.48
C ILE A 293 -12.58 -4.57 4.31
N ALA A 294 -11.60 -5.05 3.56
CA ALA A 294 -11.06 -4.38 2.40
C ALA A 294 -10.51 -5.40 1.42
#